data_AF-A0A840MTV1-F1
#
_entry.id   AF-A0A840MTV1-F1
#
_cell.length_a   1.000
_cell.length_b   1.000
_cell.length_c   1.000
_cell.angle_alpha   90.00
_cell.angle_beta   90.00
_cell.angle_gamma   90.00
#
_symmetry.space_group_name_H-M   'P 1'
#
loop_
_entity.id
_entity.type
_entity.pdbx_description
1 polymer ?
#
loop_
_entity_poly.entity_id
_entity_poly.type
_entity_poly.pdbx_seq_one_letter_code
_entity_poly.pdbx_strand_id
1 'polypeptide(L)'
;MYKLVVQAPDIATPDLKHLAHLTQAHAIEAIALPDARHQAFRLLQADPASKADVAAFCEEAGYDFAFIPLGRKLTDFGLVVMDMDSTLITIECIDEIADMQGIKDQVAAITERSMRGELDFSQSLRERVALLAGLDESALERVYSERLQLTPGAERMLQKAHAAGLKSMLVSGGFTFFTARLQARLGLTYAHANTLEVESGKLTGRLIGDILDAQAKADWLMRVRTELGLQTDQVVAMGDGANDLKMLAQAGLGIAFHAKPIVRQQAQYALTHVGLDGWINWFA
;
A
#
# COMPACT_ATOMS: atom_id res chain seq x y z
N MET A 1 16.05 4.98 -22.23
CA MET A 1 16.84 5.70 -21.21
C MET A 1 16.03 5.84 -19.94
N TYR A 2 16.67 5.62 -18.79
CA TYR A 2 16.02 5.64 -17.48
C TYR A 2 16.63 6.75 -16.60
N LYS A 3 15.87 7.16 -15.58
CA LYS A 3 16.41 7.80 -14.38
C LYS A 3 16.33 6.80 -13.24
N LEU A 4 17.34 6.81 -12.37
CA LEU A 4 17.26 6.20 -11.06
C LEU A 4 16.79 7.29 -10.09
N VAL A 5 15.71 7.06 -9.36
CA VAL A 5 15.30 7.92 -8.25
C VAL A 5 15.66 7.21 -6.96
N VAL A 6 16.32 7.91 -6.05
CA VAL A 6 16.74 7.40 -4.72
C VAL A 6 16.17 8.33 -3.68
N GLN A 7 15.59 7.77 -2.61
CA GLN A 7 14.94 8.55 -1.56
C GLN A 7 15.04 7.86 -0.19
N ALA A 8 15.24 8.65 0.86
CA ALA A 8 15.38 8.18 2.24
C ALA A 8 15.28 9.37 3.21
N PRO A 9 15.16 9.17 4.52
CA PRO A 9 15.17 10.26 5.51
C PRO A 9 16.42 11.15 5.39
N ASP A 10 17.57 10.53 5.15
CA ASP A 10 18.85 11.19 4.89
C ASP A 10 19.63 10.39 3.85
N ILE A 11 20.36 11.07 2.95
CA ILE A 11 21.20 10.43 1.93
C ILE A 11 22.57 11.07 1.95
N ALA A 12 23.60 10.26 2.23
CA ALA A 12 24.96 10.75 2.25
C ALA A 12 25.43 11.14 0.83
N THR A 13 26.09 12.29 0.69
CA THR A 13 26.64 12.74 -0.60
C THR A 13 27.63 11.73 -1.23
N PRO A 14 28.51 11.03 -0.47
CA PRO A 14 29.34 9.97 -1.03
C PRO A 14 28.53 8.86 -1.71
N ASP A 15 27.38 8.50 -1.14
CA ASP A 15 26.52 7.42 -1.66
C ASP A 15 25.89 7.79 -2.98
N LEU A 16 25.47 9.06 -3.15
CA LEU A 16 24.99 9.57 -4.44
C LEU A 16 26.06 9.46 -5.53
N LYS A 17 27.33 9.77 -5.19
CA LYS A 17 28.45 9.64 -6.14
C LYS A 17 28.73 8.17 -6.46
N HIS A 18 28.64 7.30 -5.46
CA HIS A 18 28.79 5.86 -5.66
C HIS A 18 27.70 5.32 -6.60
N LEU A 19 26.43 5.64 -6.34
CA LEU A 19 25.31 5.26 -7.18
C LEU A 19 25.42 5.82 -8.61
N ALA A 20 25.90 7.06 -8.77
CA ALA A 20 26.14 7.62 -10.10
C ALA A 20 27.22 6.86 -10.87
N HIS A 21 28.30 6.46 -10.20
CA HIS A 21 29.32 5.61 -10.81
C HIS A 21 28.77 4.22 -11.16
N LEU A 22 28.04 3.60 -10.23
CA LEU A 22 27.46 2.26 -10.40
C LEU A 22 26.48 2.21 -11.57
N THR A 23 25.69 3.25 -11.74
CA THR A 23 24.68 3.36 -12.80
C THR A 23 25.15 4.02 -14.08
N GLN A 24 26.41 4.50 -14.13
CA GLN A 24 26.93 5.35 -15.22
C GLN A 24 26.07 6.60 -15.46
N ALA A 25 25.40 7.11 -14.44
CA ALA A 25 24.54 8.28 -14.56
C ALA A 25 25.37 9.54 -14.89
N HIS A 26 24.84 10.37 -15.79
CA HIS A 26 25.52 11.56 -16.27
C HIS A 26 25.40 12.76 -15.33
N ALA A 27 24.32 12.80 -14.54
CA ALA A 27 24.03 13.91 -13.64
C ALA A 27 23.22 13.43 -12.44
N ILE A 28 23.33 14.18 -11.34
CA ILE A 28 22.55 13.99 -10.12
C ILE A 28 21.81 15.30 -9.87
N GLU A 29 20.49 15.23 -9.70
CA GLU A 29 19.66 16.39 -9.43
C GLU A 29 18.81 16.13 -8.18
N ALA A 30 18.76 17.10 -7.26
CA ALA A 30 17.86 17.03 -6.12
C ALA A 30 16.40 17.18 -6.58
N ILE A 31 15.50 16.43 -5.97
CA ILE A 31 14.05 16.57 -6.14
C ILE A 31 13.54 17.46 -5.02
N ALA A 32 12.91 18.58 -5.36
CA ALA A 32 12.32 19.48 -4.38
C ALA A 32 11.09 18.81 -3.73
N LEU A 33 11.17 18.59 -2.41
CA LEU A 33 10.09 18.03 -1.60
C LEU A 33 9.45 19.14 -0.74
N PRO A 34 8.14 19.06 -0.47
CA PRO A 34 7.45 20.10 0.31
C PRO A 34 7.77 20.05 1.80
N ASP A 35 8.31 18.93 2.29
CA ASP A 35 8.77 18.77 3.65
C ASP A 35 10.18 18.18 3.69
N ALA A 36 10.92 18.51 4.75
CA ALA A 36 12.30 18.07 4.95
C ALA A 36 12.39 16.71 5.67
N ARG A 37 11.32 15.91 5.68
CA ARG A 37 11.33 14.61 6.39
C ARG A 37 12.17 13.58 5.68
N HIS A 38 12.31 13.73 4.36
CA HIS A 38 13.11 12.85 3.51
C HIS A 38 13.80 13.68 2.44
N GLN A 39 14.84 13.08 1.85
CA GLN A 39 15.55 13.59 0.70
C GLN A 39 15.23 12.70 -0.50
N ALA A 40 15.25 13.27 -1.70
CA ALA A 40 15.12 12.51 -2.93
C ALA A 40 16.02 13.11 -4.02
N PHE A 41 16.68 12.24 -4.79
CA PHE A 41 17.55 12.62 -5.89
C PHE A 41 17.20 11.78 -7.12
N ARG A 42 17.33 12.38 -8.31
CA ARG A 42 17.31 11.66 -9.58
C ARG A 42 18.70 11.61 -10.18
N LEU A 43 19.10 10.45 -10.64
CA LEU A 43 20.32 10.19 -11.38
C LEU A 43 19.92 9.97 -12.84
N LEU A 44 20.34 10.87 -13.73
CA LEU A 44 19.90 10.92 -15.12
C LEU A 44 20.68 9.95 -16.01
N GLN A 45 19.97 9.33 -16.95
CA GLN A 45 20.51 8.35 -17.89
C GLN A 45 21.17 7.14 -17.23
N ALA A 46 20.67 6.77 -16.04
CA ALA A 46 21.11 5.60 -15.29
C ALA A 46 20.83 4.29 -16.07
N ASP A 47 21.81 3.39 -16.09
CA ASP A 47 21.71 2.08 -16.73
C ASP A 47 20.90 1.10 -15.87
N PRO A 48 19.71 0.64 -16.31
CA PRO A 48 18.91 -0.32 -15.55
C PRO A 48 19.56 -1.71 -15.43
N ALA A 49 20.61 -2.03 -16.19
CA ALA A 49 21.36 -3.28 -16.03
C ALA A 49 22.04 -3.36 -14.64
N SER A 50 22.33 -2.21 -14.02
CA SER A 50 22.91 -2.10 -12.67
C SER A 50 21.89 -2.32 -11.53
N LYS A 51 20.63 -2.66 -11.83
CA LYS A 51 19.55 -2.76 -10.83
C LYS A 51 19.90 -3.67 -9.65
N ALA A 52 20.57 -4.80 -9.89
CA ALA A 52 20.91 -5.75 -8.82
C ALA A 52 21.92 -5.14 -7.82
N ASP A 53 22.96 -4.48 -8.32
CA ASP A 53 23.99 -3.86 -7.48
C ASP A 53 23.43 -2.64 -6.74
N VAL A 54 22.61 -1.82 -7.41
CA VAL A 54 21.89 -0.70 -6.78
C VAL A 54 20.97 -1.22 -5.68
N ALA A 55 20.25 -2.33 -5.91
CA ALA A 55 19.38 -2.91 -4.90
C ALA A 55 20.15 -3.36 -3.66
N ALA A 56 21.29 -4.05 -3.85
CA ALA A 56 22.13 -4.49 -2.74
C ALA A 56 22.67 -3.30 -1.92
N PHE A 57 23.18 -2.27 -2.59
CA PHE A 57 23.67 -1.06 -1.94
C PHE A 57 22.56 -0.31 -1.20
N CYS A 58 21.40 -0.13 -1.83
CA CYS A 58 20.27 0.60 -1.24
C CYS A 58 19.68 -0.15 -0.04
N GLU A 59 19.62 -1.49 -0.03
CA GLU A 59 19.17 -2.25 1.14
C GLU A 59 20.15 -2.07 2.33
N GLU A 60 21.46 -2.08 2.08
CA GLU A 60 22.47 -1.85 3.12
C GLU A 60 22.43 -0.42 3.68
N ALA A 61 22.25 0.57 2.80
CA ALA A 61 22.22 1.98 3.17
C ALA A 61 20.86 2.46 3.70
N GLY A 62 19.79 1.66 3.57
CA GLY A 62 18.44 2.05 3.98
C GLY A 62 17.78 3.06 3.04
N TYR A 63 17.95 2.88 1.73
CA TYR A 63 17.42 3.76 0.69
C TYR A 63 16.33 3.08 -0.14
N ASP A 64 15.25 3.81 -0.41
CA ASP A 64 14.28 3.40 -1.41
C ASP A 64 14.74 3.86 -2.80
N PHE A 65 14.52 3.03 -3.82
CA PHE A 65 14.92 3.37 -5.18
C PHE A 65 13.95 2.87 -6.26
N ALA A 66 13.97 3.55 -7.40
CA ALA A 66 13.22 3.13 -8.59
C ALA A 66 13.91 3.53 -9.89
N PHE A 67 14.02 2.60 -10.83
CA PHE A 67 14.34 2.91 -12.22
C PHE A 67 13.05 3.25 -12.98
N ILE A 68 13.00 4.45 -13.56
CA ILE A 68 11.83 4.99 -14.26
C ILE A 68 12.24 5.47 -15.66
N PRO A 69 11.51 5.13 -16.73
CA PRO A 69 11.79 5.68 -18.05
C PRO A 69 11.73 7.21 -18.03
N LEU A 70 12.70 7.91 -18.64
CA LEU A 70 12.81 9.38 -18.57
C LEU A 70 11.54 10.13 -19.03
N GLY A 71 10.80 9.57 -19.98
CA GLY A 71 9.57 10.16 -20.51
C GLY A 71 8.31 9.87 -19.70
N ARG A 72 8.36 8.97 -18.71
CA ARG A 72 7.18 8.55 -17.95
C ARG A 72 6.79 9.65 -16.96
N LYS A 73 5.51 10.02 -16.95
CA LYS A 73 4.92 11.08 -16.12
C LYS A 73 3.82 10.51 -15.23
N LEU A 74 3.50 11.24 -14.17
CA LEU A 74 2.40 10.88 -13.27
C LEU A 74 1.06 10.83 -14.01
N THR A 75 0.86 11.73 -14.98
CA THR A 75 -0.35 11.82 -15.82
C THR A 75 -0.51 10.66 -16.80
N ASP A 76 0.47 9.77 -16.92
CA ASP A 76 0.36 8.58 -17.77
C ASP A 76 -0.43 7.46 -17.07
N PHE A 77 -0.67 7.61 -15.76
CA PHE A 77 -1.51 6.72 -14.97
C PHE A 77 -2.94 7.25 -14.87
N GLY A 78 -3.90 6.34 -14.76
CA GLY A 78 -5.33 6.67 -14.62
C GLY A 78 -5.96 6.15 -13.33
N LEU A 79 -5.31 5.22 -12.63
CA LEU A 79 -5.84 4.59 -11.42
C LEU A 79 -4.72 4.28 -10.43
N VAL A 80 -4.94 4.66 -9.17
CA VAL A 80 -4.16 4.17 -8.01
C VAL A 80 -5.05 3.28 -7.14
N VAL A 81 -4.60 2.07 -6.87
CA VAL A 81 -5.27 1.07 -6.03
C VAL A 81 -4.44 0.83 -4.78
N MET A 82 -5.07 0.83 -3.61
CA MET A 82 -4.37 0.69 -2.32
C MET A 82 -5.08 -0.35 -1.46
N ASP A 83 -4.31 -1.14 -0.71
CA ASP A 83 -4.84 -1.76 0.50
C ASP A 83 -5.12 -0.70 1.59
N MET A 84 -5.93 -1.07 2.57
CA MET A 84 -6.27 -0.24 3.71
C MET A 84 -5.32 -0.47 4.88
N ASP A 85 -5.50 -1.58 5.59
CA ASP A 85 -4.74 -1.94 6.79
C ASP A 85 -3.25 -2.00 6.45
N SER A 86 -2.39 -1.49 7.34
CA SER A 86 -0.93 -1.41 7.17
C SER A 86 -0.41 -0.74 5.88
N THR A 87 -1.28 -0.12 5.07
CA THR A 87 -0.94 0.55 3.81
C THR A 87 -1.46 1.98 3.76
N LEU A 88 -2.78 2.19 3.61
CA LEU A 88 -3.38 3.53 3.65
C LEU A 88 -3.50 4.05 5.09
N ILE A 89 -3.70 3.13 6.04
CA ILE A 89 -3.74 3.41 7.48
C ILE A 89 -2.65 2.61 8.20
N THR A 90 -2.25 3.07 9.38
CA THR A 90 -1.12 2.51 10.13
C THR A 90 -1.49 1.36 11.07
N ILE A 91 -2.73 0.89 11.03
CA ILE A 91 -3.27 -0.10 11.96
C ILE A 91 -3.84 -1.30 11.21
N GLU A 92 -4.04 -2.39 11.94
CA GLU A 92 -4.89 -3.52 11.54
C GLU A 92 -6.23 -3.36 12.24
N CYS A 93 -7.29 -2.99 11.51
CA CYS A 93 -8.58 -2.67 12.14
C CYS A 93 -9.13 -3.79 13.03
N ILE A 94 -8.99 -5.05 12.63
CA ILE A 94 -9.50 -6.19 13.41
C ILE A 94 -8.74 -6.38 14.74
N ASP A 95 -7.43 -6.12 14.74
CA ASP A 95 -6.60 -6.24 15.93
C ASP A 95 -6.91 -5.12 16.94
N GLU A 96 -7.19 -3.90 16.45
CA GLU A 96 -7.62 -2.78 17.29
C GLU A 96 -9.03 -3.00 17.90
N ILE A 97 -9.96 -3.60 17.14
CA ILE A 97 -11.26 -4.01 17.69
C ILE A 97 -11.05 -5.05 18.79
N ALA A 98 -10.18 -6.04 18.55
CA ALA A 98 -9.89 -7.11 19.50
C ALA A 98 -9.21 -6.60 20.78
N ASP A 99 -8.28 -5.67 20.66
CA ASP A 99 -7.59 -5.01 21.77
C ASP A 99 -8.57 -4.28 22.69
N MET A 100 -9.50 -3.50 22.12
CA MET A 100 -10.53 -2.78 22.89
C MET A 100 -11.45 -3.69 23.70
N GLN A 101 -11.50 -4.98 23.37
CA GLN A 101 -12.38 -5.97 23.98
C GLN A 101 -11.64 -7.03 24.80
N GLY A 102 -10.30 -6.89 24.93
CA GLY A 102 -9.48 -7.82 25.70
C GLY A 102 -9.38 -9.22 25.08
N ILE A 103 -9.61 -9.36 23.77
CA ILE A 103 -9.56 -10.64 23.03
C ILE A 103 -8.39 -10.70 22.03
N LYS A 104 -7.43 -9.77 22.14
CA LYS A 104 -6.25 -9.68 21.27
C LYS A 104 -5.47 -11.00 21.18
N ASP A 105 -5.25 -11.67 22.31
CA ASP A 105 -4.51 -12.94 22.35
C ASP A 105 -5.21 -14.05 21.55
N GLN A 106 -6.54 -14.05 21.53
CA GLN A 106 -7.33 -15.05 20.78
C GLN A 106 -7.24 -14.78 19.28
N VAL A 107 -7.30 -13.51 18.87
CA VAL A 107 -7.13 -13.11 17.46
C VAL A 107 -5.71 -13.41 16.98
N ALA A 108 -4.70 -13.11 17.79
CA ALA A 108 -3.29 -13.39 17.50
C ALA A 108 -3.06 -14.89 17.28
N ALA A 109 -3.63 -15.76 18.11
CA ALA A 109 -3.51 -17.21 17.97
C ALA A 109 -4.07 -17.73 16.63
N ILE A 110 -5.15 -17.12 16.11
CA ILE A 110 -5.70 -17.46 14.79
C ILE A 110 -4.78 -16.95 13.67
N THR A 111 -4.26 -15.73 13.81
CA THR A 111 -3.30 -15.14 12.85
C THR A 111 -2.04 -16.00 12.73
N GLU A 112 -1.50 -16.48 13.85
CA GLU A 112 -0.34 -17.39 13.86
C GLU A 112 -0.62 -18.70 13.13
N ARG A 113 -1.79 -19.32 13.33
CA ARG A 113 -2.20 -20.53 12.60
C ARG A 113 -2.28 -20.28 11.10
N SER A 114 -2.80 -19.13 10.68
CA SER A 114 -2.83 -18.74 9.26
C SER A 114 -1.42 -18.54 8.69
N MET A 115 -0.51 -17.90 9.44
CA MET A 115 0.89 -17.76 9.03
C MET A 115 1.64 -19.09 8.92
N ARG A 116 1.25 -20.12 9.69
CA ARG A 116 1.75 -21.50 9.54
C ARG A 116 1.12 -22.26 8.38
N GLY A 117 0.18 -21.66 7.65
CA GLY A 117 -0.54 -22.29 6.55
C GLY A 117 -1.64 -23.27 6.99
N GLU A 118 -2.01 -23.28 8.28
CA GLU A 118 -3.09 -24.14 8.79
C GLU A 118 -4.48 -23.61 8.41
N LEU A 119 -4.58 -22.30 8.17
CA LEU A 119 -5.81 -21.62 7.77
C LEU A 119 -5.55 -20.79 6.52
N ASP A 120 -6.42 -20.92 5.52
CA ASP A 120 -6.46 -19.95 4.44
C ASP A 120 -6.96 -18.58 4.94
N PHE A 121 -6.81 -17.54 4.11
CA PHE A 121 -7.21 -16.18 4.48
C PHE A 121 -8.69 -16.09 4.89
N SER A 122 -9.57 -16.74 4.14
CA SER A 122 -11.01 -16.68 4.34
C SER A 122 -11.43 -17.39 5.64
N GLN A 123 -10.82 -18.54 5.94
CA GLN A 123 -11.00 -19.28 7.18
C GLN A 123 -10.49 -18.45 8.37
N SER A 124 -9.27 -17.92 8.28
CA SER A 124 -8.67 -17.06 9.31
C SER A 124 -9.53 -15.83 9.59
N LEU A 125 -10.04 -15.16 8.54
CA LEU A 125 -10.90 -14.00 8.70
C LEU A 125 -12.22 -14.38 9.38
N ARG A 126 -12.88 -15.48 8.97
CA ARG A 126 -14.12 -15.94 9.60
C ARG A 126 -13.93 -16.29 11.07
N GLU A 127 -12.85 -16.99 11.41
CA GLU A 127 -12.55 -17.33 12.82
C GLU A 127 -12.31 -16.07 13.65
N ARG A 128 -11.54 -15.09 13.15
CA ARG A 128 -11.30 -13.83 13.87
C ARG A 128 -12.57 -12.99 14.00
N VAL A 129 -13.41 -12.93 12.97
CA VAL A 129 -14.69 -12.21 13.01
C VAL A 129 -15.68 -12.87 13.95
N ALA A 130 -15.68 -14.21 14.07
CA ALA A 130 -16.54 -14.92 15.01
C ALA A 130 -16.28 -14.52 16.47
N LEU A 131 -15.03 -14.18 16.82
CA LEU A 131 -14.67 -13.68 18.16
C LEU A 131 -15.28 -12.31 18.48
N LEU A 132 -15.73 -11.57 17.45
CA LEU A 132 -16.34 -10.25 17.60
C LEU A 132 -17.85 -10.33 17.91
N ALA A 133 -18.44 -11.52 18.01
CA ALA A 133 -19.86 -11.70 18.25
C ALA A 133 -20.32 -11.05 19.58
N GLY A 134 -21.41 -10.30 19.53
CA GLY A 134 -22.02 -9.63 20.68
C GLY A 134 -21.45 -8.25 21.00
N LEU A 135 -20.39 -7.82 20.31
CA LEU A 135 -19.83 -6.48 20.46
C LEU A 135 -20.79 -5.42 19.94
N ASP A 136 -20.84 -4.28 20.62
CA ASP A 136 -21.60 -3.12 20.16
C ASP A 136 -20.91 -2.50 18.93
N GLU A 137 -21.71 -2.11 17.92
CA GLU A 137 -21.20 -1.50 16.70
C GLU A 137 -20.39 -0.22 16.98
N SER A 138 -20.68 0.48 18.09
CA SER A 138 -19.89 1.64 18.53
C SER A 138 -18.40 1.33 18.75
N ALA A 139 -18.02 0.07 18.96
CA ALA A 139 -16.61 -0.34 19.01
C ALA A 139 -15.88 -0.01 17.70
N LEU A 140 -16.53 -0.18 16.55
CA LEU A 140 -15.96 0.16 15.24
C LEU A 140 -15.72 1.68 15.13
N GLU A 141 -16.67 2.48 15.62
CA GLU A 141 -16.56 3.94 15.63
C GLU A 141 -15.41 4.39 16.52
N ARG A 142 -15.26 3.78 17.71
CA ARG A 142 -14.13 4.08 18.60
C ARG A 142 -12.79 3.78 17.97
N VAL A 143 -12.64 2.64 17.28
CA VAL A 143 -11.40 2.34 16.54
C VAL A 143 -11.14 3.40 15.47
N TYR A 144 -12.17 3.79 14.71
CA TYR A 144 -12.04 4.83 13.69
C TYR A 144 -11.65 6.19 14.27
N SER A 145 -12.24 6.61 15.40
CA SER A 145 -12.00 7.94 15.98
C SER A 145 -10.76 8.02 16.86
N GLU A 146 -10.42 6.95 17.58
CA GLU A 146 -9.37 6.95 18.62
C GLU A 146 -8.04 6.35 18.15
N ARG A 147 -8.06 5.40 17.20
CA ARG A 147 -6.86 4.60 16.83
C ARG A 147 -6.40 4.82 15.40
N LEU A 148 -7.34 4.97 14.46
CA LEU A 148 -7.01 5.06 13.04
C LEU A 148 -6.20 6.32 12.73
N GLN A 149 -5.00 6.12 12.21
CA GLN A 149 -4.16 7.16 11.64
C GLN A 149 -3.85 6.84 10.18
N LEU A 150 -3.82 7.87 9.34
CA LEU A 150 -3.38 7.72 7.97
C LEU A 150 -1.87 7.51 7.94
N THR A 151 -1.43 6.65 7.03
CA THR A 151 -0.01 6.47 6.77
C THR A 151 0.63 7.80 6.35
N PRO A 152 1.82 8.15 6.88
CA PRO A 152 2.52 9.36 6.48
C PRO A 152 2.63 9.48 4.96
N GLY A 153 2.21 10.62 4.43
CA GLY A 153 2.21 10.88 2.99
C GLY A 153 0.92 10.50 2.25
N ALA A 154 0.00 9.74 2.85
CA ALA A 154 -1.23 9.30 2.17
C ALA A 154 -2.06 10.46 1.59
N GLU A 155 -2.29 11.52 2.36
CA GLU A 155 -3.05 12.69 1.89
C GLU A 155 -2.35 13.42 0.75
N ARG A 156 -1.03 13.63 0.86
CA ARG A 156 -0.22 14.25 -0.21
C ARG A 156 -0.25 13.39 -1.48
N MET A 157 -0.10 12.09 -1.33
CA MET A 157 -0.16 11.14 -2.45
C MET A 157 -1.50 11.25 -3.18
N LEU A 158 -2.62 11.17 -2.46
CA LEU A 158 -3.96 11.27 -3.04
C LEU A 158 -4.17 12.63 -3.70
N GLN A 159 -3.80 13.72 -3.03
CA GLN A 159 -3.90 15.06 -3.59
C GLN A 159 -3.15 15.19 -4.92
N LYS A 160 -1.91 14.68 -5.00
CA LYS A 160 -1.09 14.73 -6.22
C LYS A 160 -1.65 13.81 -7.32
N ALA A 161 -2.10 12.62 -6.97
CA ALA A 161 -2.73 11.68 -7.90
C ALA A 161 -4.02 12.27 -8.49
N HIS A 162 -4.91 12.82 -7.66
CA HIS A 162 -6.16 13.45 -8.10
C HIS A 162 -5.90 14.69 -8.96
N ALA A 163 -4.92 15.52 -8.58
CA ALA A 163 -4.52 16.68 -9.39
C ALA A 163 -3.96 16.30 -10.77
N ALA A 164 -3.37 15.11 -10.89
CA ALA A 164 -2.94 14.53 -12.16
C ALA A 164 -4.05 13.78 -12.92
N GLY A 165 -5.27 13.74 -12.37
CA GLY A 165 -6.44 13.13 -13.01
C GLY A 165 -6.68 11.65 -12.69
N LEU A 166 -5.90 11.04 -11.80
CA LEU A 166 -6.05 9.63 -11.44
C LEU A 166 -7.32 9.44 -10.61
N LYS A 167 -8.04 8.34 -10.88
CA LYS A 167 -9.02 7.78 -9.94
C LYS A 167 -8.29 7.04 -8.83
N SER A 168 -8.94 6.94 -7.66
CA SER A 168 -8.39 6.19 -6.52
C SER A 168 -9.36 5.11 -6.06
N MET A 169 -8.82 3.94 -5.76
CA MET A 169 -9.56 2.80 -5.22
C MET A 169 -8.90 2.28 -3.94
N LEU A 170 -9.71 2.07 -2.92
CA LEU A 170 -9.35 1.30 -1.74
C LEU A 170 -9.96 -0.09 -1.83
N VAL A 171 -9.15 -1.14 -1.76
CA VAL A 171 -9.61 -2.52 -1.81
C VAL A 171 -8.97 -3.33 -0.69
N SER A 172 -9.79 -3.79 0.25
CA SER A 172 -9.28 -4.31 1.53
C SER A 172 -9.93 -5.60 1.98
N GLY A 173 -9.15 -6.43 2.67
CA GLY A 173 -9.65 -7.56 3.44
C GLY A 173 -10.31 -7.15 4.78
N GLY A 174 -10.20 -5.87 5.16
CA GLY A 174 -10.88 -5.28 6.31
C GLY A 174 -12.37 -5.04 6.05
N PHE A 175 -12.95 -4.01 6.67
CA PHE A 175 -14.41 -3.86 6.74
C PHE A 175 -14.97 -2.60 6.07
N THR A 176 -16.15 -2.72 5.45
CA THR A 176 -16.87 -1.65 4.76
C THR A 176 -17.15 -0.44 5.65
N PHE A 177 -17.33 -0.66 6.95
CA PHE A 177 -17.46 0.42 7.94
C PHE A 177 -16.31 1.44 7.86
N PHE A 178 -15.06 0.96 7.75
CA PHE A 178 -13.87 1.79 7.71
C PHE A 178 -13.62 2.34 6.30
N THR A 179 -13.72 1.48 5.28
CA THR A 179 -13.45 1.91 3.90
C THR A 179 -14.45 2.95 3.40
N ALA A 180 -15.73 2.87 3.79
CA ALA A 180 -16.73 3.89 3.42
C ALA A 180 -16.44 5.25 4.07
N ARG A 181 -16.00 5.27 5.34
CA ARG A 181 -15.60 6.51 6.01
C ARG A 181 -14.33 7.09 5.42
N LEU A 182 -13.33 6.26 5.10
CA LEU A 182 -12.12 6.69 4.42
C LEU A 182 -12.41 7.20 3.01
N GLN A 183 -13.35 6.57 2.28
CA GLN A 183 -13.79 7.03 0.98
C GLN A 183 -14.36 8.44 1.06
N ALA A 184 -15.26 8.70 2.00
CA ALA A 184 -15.83 10.03 2.20
C ALA A 184 -14.78 11.06 2.66
N ARG A 185 -13.94 10.70 3.65
CA ARG A 185 -12.90 11.56 4.22
C ARG A 185 -11.86 11.99 3.19
N LEU A 186 -11.45 11.06 2.32
CA LEU A 186 -10.32 11.25 1.40
C LEU A 186 -10.75 11.47 -0.06
N GLY A 187 -12.05 11.49 -0.34
CA GLY A 187 -12.59 11.64 -1.69
C GLY A 187 -12.18 10.50 -2.64
N LEU A 188 -12.20 9.25 -2.16
CA LEU A 188 -11.83 8.10 -2.98
C LEU A 188 -12.92 7.80 -4.02
N THR A 189 -12.52 7.40 -5.22
CA THR A 189 -13.48 7.09 -6.29
C THR A 189 -14.20 5.77 -6.01
N TYR A 190 -13.47 4.76 -5.55
CA TYR A 190 -13.98 3.42 -5.27
C TYR A 190 -13.50 2.93 -3.90
N ALA A 191 -14.34 2.13 -3.23
CA ALA A 191 -14.00 1.47 -1.98
C ALA A 191 -14.70 0.11 -1.88
N HIS A 192 -13.93 -0.95 -1.65
CA HIS A 192 -14.41 -2.32 -1.55
C HIS A 192 -13.77 -3.03 -0.35
N ALA A 193 -14.60 -3.72 0.44
CA ALA A 193 -14.17 -4.44 1.64
C ALA A 193 -15.19 -5.52 2.02
N ASN A 194 -14.87 -6.32 3.04
CA ASN A 194 -15.80 -7.26 3.64
C ASN A 194 -16.86 -6.52 4.46
N THR A 195 -18.07 -7.06 4.59
CA THR A 195 -19.13 -6.44 5.40
C THR A 195 -19.37 -7.26 6.65
N LEU A 196 -19.17 -6.65 7.83
CA LEU A 196 -19.58 -7.24 9.11
C LEU A 196 -21.11 -7.23 9.19
N GLU A 197 -21.70 -8.35 9.59
CA GLU A 197 -23.12 -8.42 9.85
C GLU A 197 -23.43 -7.81 11.24
N VAL A 198 -24.41 -6.90 11.25
CA VAL A 198 -24.88 -6.19 12.45
C VAL A 198 -26.36 -6.43 12.63
N GLU A 199 -26.75 -6.88 13.82
CA GLU A 199 -28.15 -7.06 14.23
C GLU A 199 -28.39 -6.33 15.55
N SER A 200 -29.43 -5.49 15.60
CA SER A 200 -29.79 -4.73 16.80
C SER A 200 -28.63 -3.93 17.41
N GLY A 201 -27.79 -3.32 16.56
CA GLY A 201 -26.63 -2.51 16.97
C GLY A 201 -25.44 -3.33 17.46
N LYS A 202 -25.42 -4.65 17.25
CA LYS A 202 -24.34 -5.55 17.66
C LYS A 202 -23.81 -6.39 16.52
N LEU A 203 -22.50 -6.65 16.54
CA LEU A 203 -21.84 -7.55 15.62
C LEU A 203 -22.32 -8.98 15.87
N THR A 204 -22.72 -9.70 14.82
CA THR A 204 -23.16 -11.10 14.95
C THR A 204 -22.00 -12.09 14.95
N GLY A 205 -20.79 -11.62 14.63
CA GLY A 205 -19.62 -12.46 14.37
C GLY A 205 -19.63 -13.14 13.00
N ARG A 206 -20.43 -12.64 12.05
CA ARG A 206 -20.49 -13.16 10.67
C ARG A 206 -20.18 -12.06 9.65
N LEU A 207 -19.83 -12.52 8.45
CA LEU A 207 -19.64 -11.67 7.28
C LEU A 207 -20.83 -11.80 6.33
N ILE A 208 -21.22 -10.69 5.70
CA ILE A 208 -22.23 -10.65 4.64
C ILE A 208 -21.55 -10.79 3.28
N GLY A 209 -22.04 -11.73 2.48
CA GLY A 209 -21.59 -11.93 1.10
C GLY A 209 -20.27 -12.71 0.98
N ASP A 210 -19.66 -12.60 -0.19
CA ASP A 210 -18.38 -13.24 -0.48
C ASP A 210 -17.22 -12.52 0.19
N ILE A 211 -16.20 -13.27 0.58
CA ILE A 211 -15.01 -12.72 1.23
C ILE A 211 -14.08 -12.10 0.18
N LEU A 212 -13.69 -10.87 0.44
CA LEU A 212 -12.68 -10.14 -0.32
C LEU A 212 -11.28 -10.65 0.05
N ASP A 213 -10.88 -11.75 -0.58
CA ASP A 213 -9.56 -12.35 -0.49
C ASP A 213 -8.56 -11.77 -1.50
N ALA A 214 -7.37 -12.37 -1.58
CA ALA A 214 -6.32 -11.96 -2.51
C ALA A 214 -6.75 -11.98 -3.98
N GLN A 215 -7.57 -12.95 -4.39
CA GLN A 215 -8.09 -13.03 -5.76
C GLN A 215 -9.12 -11.93 -5.99
N ALA A 216 -10.04 -11.74 -5.04
CA ALA A 216 -11.06 -10.70 -5.12
C ALA A 216 -10.44 -9.29 -5.21
N LYS A 217 -9.32 -9.01 -4.52
CA LYS A 217 -8.57 -7.74 -4.68
C LYS A 217 -8.11 -7.53 -6.13
N ALA A 218 -7.52 -8.57 -6.73
CA ALA A 218 -7.07 -8.53 -8.12
C ALA A 218 -8.25 -8.37 -9.11
N ASP A 219 -9.36 -9.06 -8.85
CA ASP A 219 -10.56 -9.01 -9.69
C ASP A 219 -11.21 -7.62 -9.67
N TRP A 220 -11.26 -6.97 -8.49
CA TRP A 220 -11.71 -5.58 -8.38
C TRP A 220 -10.82 -4.61 -9.16
N LEU A 221 -9.50 -4.75 -9.07
CA LEU A 221 -8.57 -3.96 -9.89
C LEU A 221 -8.83 -4.15 -11.38
N MET A 222 -8.91 -5.40 -11.85
CA MET A 222 -9.16 -5.68 -13.27
C MET A 222 -10.51 -5.13 -13.74
N ARG A 223 -11.55 -5.24 -12.90
CA ARG A 223 -12.88 -4.71 -13.17
C ARG A 223 -12.85 -3.19 -13.34
N VAL A 224 -12.33 -2.45 -12.34
CA VAL A 224 -12.30 -0.98 -12.38
C VAL A 224 -11.36 -0.48 -13.48
N ARG A 225 -10.22 -1.14 -13.71
CA ARG A 225 -9.35 -0.85 -14.86
C ARG A 225 -10.12 -0.94 -16.18
N THR A 226 -10.91 -1.99 -16.36
CA THR A 226 -11.71 -2.21 -17.58
C THR A 226 -12.81 -1.16 -17.71
N GLU A 227 -13.51 -0.84 -16.62
CA GLU A 227 -14.54 0.22 -16.57
C GLU A 227 -13.98 1.57 -17.02
N LEU A 228 -12.76 1.90 -16.59
CA LEU A 228 -12.08 3.15 -16.94
C LEU A 228 -11.40 3.11 -18.32
N GLY A 229 -11.41 1.98 -19.04
CA GLY A 229 -10.74 1.83 -20.33
C GLY A 229 -9.21 1.92 -20.26
N LEU A 230 -8.62 1.61 -19.10
CA LEU A 230 -7.19 1.74 -18.85
C LEU A 230 -6.42 0.48 -19.26
N GLN A 231 -5.18 0.67 -19.71
CA GLN A 231 -4.22 -0.40 -19.88
C GLN A 231 -3.53 -0.76 -18.56
N THR A 232 -2.96 -1.97 -18.47
CA THR A 232 -2.22 -2.41 -17.28
C THR A 232 -1.13 -1.42 -16.88
N ASP A 233 -0.38 -0.90 -17.86
CA ASP A 233 0.73 0.03 -17.60
C ASP A 233 0.25 1.35 -16.98
N GLN A 234 -1.04 1.70 -17.10
CA GLN A 234 -1.64 2.93 -16.56
C GLN A 234 -2.21 2.77 -15.13
N VAL A 235 -1.97 1.63 -14.48
CA VAL A 235 -2.45 1.33 -13.12
C VAL A 235 -1.28 1.24 -12.15
N VAL A 236 -1.46 1.89 -10.99
CA VAL A 236 -0.60 1.76 -9.80
C VAL A 236 -1.34 0.91 -8.77
N ALA A 237 -0.66 -0.03 -8.12
CA ALA A 237 -1.20 -0.77 -6.98
C ALA A 237 -0.21 -0.78 -5.81
N MET A 238 -0.71 -0.64 -4.58
CA MET A 238 0.09 -0.59 -3.35
C MET A 238 -0.49 -1.52 -2.28
N GLY A 239 0.38 -2.26 -1.59
CA GLY A 239 0.02 -3.14 -0.49
C GLY A 239 1.26 -3.63 0.27
N ASP A 240 1.07 -4.14 1.48
CA ASP A 240 2.14 -4.59 2.39
C ASP A 240 2.17 -6.13 2.54
N GLY A 241 1.06 -6.79 2.24
CA GLY A 241 0.82 -8.18 2.60
C GLY A 241 0.87 -9.17 1.44
N ALA A 242 1.03 -10.46 1.77
CA ALA A 242 1.01 -11.53 0.76
C ALA A 242 -0.37 -11.65 0.07
N ASN A 243 -1.43 -11.21 0.74
CA ASN A 243 -2.78 -11.08 0.20
C ASN A 243 -2.88 -10.03 -0.94
N ASP A 244 -1.91 -9.13 -1.08
CA ASP A 244 -1.91 -8.11 -2.13
C ASP A 244 -1.17 -8.53 -3.38
N LEU A 245 -0.33 -9.58 -3.32
CA LEU A 245 0.56 -9.96 -4.42
C LEU A 245 -0.16 -10.17 -5.75
N LYS A 246 -1.35 -10.79 -5.71
CA LYS A 246 -2.18 -10.96 -6.91
C LYS A 246 -2.66 -9.64 -7.48
N MET A 247 -3.04 -8.67 -6.65
CA MET A 247 -3.44 -7.33 -7.06
C MET A 247 -2.23 -6.55 -7.61
N LEU A 248 -1.09 -6.58 -6.91
CA LEU A 248 0.15 -5.92 -7.34
C LEU A 248 0.59 -6.41 -8.72
N ALA A 249 0.44 -7.71 -9.00
CA ALA A 249 0.77 -8.29 -10.30
C ALA A 249 -0.16 -7.85 -11.45
N GLN A 250 -1.32 -7.25 -11.16
CA GLN A 250 -2.24 -6.72 -12.19
C GLN A 250 -1.99 -5.24 -12.53
N ALA A 251 -1.04 -4.59 -11.86
CA ALA A 251 -0.68 -3.20 -12.09
C ALA A 251 0.63 -3.08 -12.87
N GLY A 252 0.73 -2.03 -13.69
CA GLY A 252 1.97 -1.66 -14.37
C GLY A 252 3.04 -1.08 -13.45
N LEU A 253 2.62 -0.67 -12.26
CA LEU A 253 3.48 -0.21 -11.19
C LEU A 253 2.94 -0.78 -9.87
N GLY A 254 3.42 -1.98 -9.52
CA GLY A 254 3.10 -2.66 -8.26
C GLY A 254 4.13 -2.34 -7.18
N ILE A 255 3.68 -1.76 -6.06
CA ILE A 255 4.53 -1.28 -4.96
C ILE A 255 4.26 -2.08 -3.69
N ALA A 256 5.31 -2.74 -3.19
CA ALA A 256 5.34 -3.24 -1.83
C ALA A 256 5.61 -2.08 -0.85
N PHE A 257 4.63 -1.71 -0.04
CA PHE A 257 4.77 -0.62 0.93
C PHE A 257 5.00 -1.17 2.34
N HIS A 258 6.13 -0.80 2.98
CA HIS A 258 6.54 -1.26 4.31
C HIS A 258 6.34 -2.78 4.52
N ALA A 259 6.54 -3.51 3.42
CA ALA A 259 6.00 -4.85 3.25
C ALA A 259 6.93 -5.92 3.82
N LYS A 260 6.36 -7.09 4.11
CA LYS A 260 7.13 -8.27 4.52
C LYS A 260 8.13 -8.67 3.42
N PRO A 261 9.28 -9.30 3.75
CA PRO A 261 10.32 -9.63 2.77
C PRO A 261 9.82 -10.41 1.55
N ILE A 262 8.90 -11.35 1.74
CA ILE A 262 8.31 -12.14 0.66
C ILE A 262 7.55 -11.29 -0.36
N VAL A 263 6.93 -10.19 0.10
CA VAL A 263 6.19 -9.26 -0.75
C VAL A 263 7.14 -8.35 -1.50
N ARG A 264 8.17 -7.82 -0.81
CA ARG A 264 9.24 -7.00 -1.42
C ARG A 264 9.96 -7.74 -2.55
N GLN A 265 10.18 -9.04 -2.41
CA GLN A 265 10.84 -9.87 -3.42
C GLN A 265 9.99 -10.11 -4.68
N GLN A 266 8.66 -10.05 -4.57
CA GLN A 266 7.74 -10.34 -5.67
C GLN A 266 7.16 -9.08 -6.32
N ALA A 267 7.12 -7.96 -5.61
CA ALA A 267 6.69 -6.69 -6.16
C ALA A 267 7.75 -6.07 -7.09
N GLN A 268 7.30 -5.25 -8.03
CA GLN A 268 8.19 -4.59 -9.00
C GLN A 268 9.04 -3.50 -8.34
N TYR A 269 8.44 -2.80 -7.39
CA TYR A 269 9.03 -1.71 -6.60
C TYR A 269 8.71 -1.90 -5.12
N ALA A 270 9.51 -1.28 -4.26
CA ALA A 270 9.27 -1.23 -2.83
C ALA A 270 9.50 0.18 -2.28
N LEU A 271 8.74 0.54 -1.25
CA LEU A 271 8.97 1.71 -0.39
C LEU A 271 9.03 1.20 1.04
N THR A 272 10.17 1.35 1.69
CA THR A 272 10.47 0.82 3.04
C THR A 272 10.82 1.94 4.01
N HIS A 273 11.39 3.04 3.53
CA HIS A 273 11.98 4.08 4.38
C HIS A 273 11.22 5.41 4.30
N VAL A 274 10.48 5.65 3.22
CA VAL A 274 9.68 6.87 3.05
C VAL A 274 8.18 6.62 3.20
N GLY A 275 7.39 7.70 3.21
CA GLY A 275 5.93 7.67 3.27
C GLY A 275 5.27 7.19 1.97
N LEU A 276 3.94 7.04 2.03
CA LEU A 276 3.12 6.51 0.93
C LEU A 276 3.19 7.37 -0.34
N ASP A 277 3.55 8.64 -0.21
CA ASP A 277 3.78 9.59 -1.29
C ASP A 277 5.15 9.46 -1.97
N GLY A 278 6.02 8.57 -1.50
CA GLY A 278 7.35 8.36 -2.08
C GLY A 278 7.32 8.04 -3.57
N TRP A 279 6.31 7.32 -4.06
CA TRP A 279 6.20 6.99 -5.48
C TRP A 279 5.87 8.20 -6.36
N ILE A 280 5.29 9.27 -5.81
CA ILE A 280 5.04 10.51 -6.54
C ILE A 280 6.37 11.15 -6.97
N ASN A 281 7.39 11.06 -6.11
CA ASN A 281 8.71 11.65 -6.37
C ASN A 281 9.41 11.01 -7.58
N TRP A 282 9.03 9.77 -7.94
CA TRP A 282 9.54 9.09 -9.13
C TRP A 282 9.18 9.80 -10.43
N PHE A 283 8.13 10.62 -10.42
CA PHE A 283 7.60 11.35 -11.57
C PHE A 283 7.81 12.86 -11.50
N ALA A 284 8.48 13.33 -10.45
CA ALA A 284 8.97 14.70 -10.35
C ALA A 284 10.11 14.95 -11.35
#